data_AF-A0A4U0GMG5-F1
#
_entry.id   AF-A0A4U0GMG5-F1
#
_cell.length_a   1.000
_cell.length_b   1.000
_cell.length_c   1.000
_cell.angle_alpha   90.00
_cell.angle_beta   90.00
_cell.angle_gamma   90.00
#
_symmetry.space_group_name_H-M   'P 1'
#
loop_
_entity.id
_entity.type
_entity.pdbx_description
1 polymer ?
#
loop_
_entity_poly.entity_id
_entity_poly.type
_entity_poly.pdbx_seq_one_letter_code
_entity_poly.pdbx_strand_id
1 'polypeptide(L)'
;MEDLSTQPPGRGVEWLYAGLALVGLFGTGVQVLGYFDAGFIDANLAFWKDTVATPASTFIVVDILVLAAAVFVWMFGECRRLGLSGAWAYFLASVFIGISFAFPLFLAHRQRTLRLRSERGGLPAGADWIALALAVIAALVAAAYSLGHQPG
;
A
#
# COMPACT_ATOMS: atom_id res chain seq x y z
N MET A 1 -11.63 9.38 -36.33
CA MET A 1 -12.26 9.93 -35.10
C MET A 1 -12.47 8.72 -34.21
N GLU A 2 -11.47 8.43 -33.38
CA GLU A 2 -11.45 7.22 -32.54
C GLU A 2 -12.56 7.34 -31.50
N ASP A 3 -13.45 6.35 -31.44
CA ASP A 3 -14.57 6.33 -30.52
C ASP A 3 -14.07 6.16 -29.08
N LEU A 4 -13.87 7.27 -28.38
CA LEU A 4 -13.43 7.30 -26.98
C LEU A 4 -14.47 6.71 -26.02
N SER A 5 -15.65 6.29 -26.50
CA SER A 5 -16.68 5.65 -25.67
C SER A 5 -16.42 4.15 -25.40
N THR A 6 -15.45 3.52 -26.08
CA THR A 6 -15.16 2.08 -25.95
C THR A 6 -13.91 1.74 -25.14
N GLN A 7 -13.24 2.71 -24.50
CA GLN A 7 -12.13 2.40 -23.60
C GLN A 7 -12.67 1.67 -22.36
N PRO A 8 -12.32 0.40 -22.10
CA PRO A 8 -12.77 -0.29 -20.90
C PRO A 8 -12.24 0.49 -19.68
N PRO A 9 -13.06 0.76 -18.65
CA PRO A 9 -12.64 1.61 -17.54
C PRO A 9 -11.37 1.07 -16.85
N GLY A 10 -10.33 1.90 -16.79
CA GLY A 10 -9.38 1.93 -15.67
C GLY A 10 -8.25 0.89 -15.61
N ARG A 11 -7.69 0.40 -16.73
CA ARG A 11 -6.43 -0.41 -16.68
C ARG A 11 -5.25 0.39 -16.10
N GLY A 12 -5.15 1.69 -16.38
CA GLY A 12 -4.06 2.53 -15.87
C GLY A 12 -4.01 2.62 -14.35
N VAL A 13 -5.18 2.74 -13.70
CA VAL A 13 -5.28 2.83 -12.23
C VAL A 13 -4.92 1.51 -11.56
N GLU A 14 -5.30 0.37 -12.14
CA GLU A 14 -4.84 -0.95 -11.66
C GLU A 14 -3.31 -1.05 -11.66
N TRP A 15 -2.67 -0.65 -12.75
CA TRP A 15 -1.21 -0.67 -12.86
C TRP A 15 -0.54 0.34 -11.93
N LEU A 16 -1.16 1.50 -11.70
CA LEU A 16 -0.67 2.46 -10.72
C LEU A 16 -0.64 1.84 -9.30
N TYR A 17 -1.72 1.17 -8.90
CA TYR A 17 -1.76 0.47 -7.61
C TYR A 17 -0.74 -0.67 -7.53
N ALA A 18 -0.55 -1.44 -8.60
CA ALA A 18 0.47 -2.46 -8.66
C ALA A 18 1.89 -1.86 -8.54
N GLY A 19 2.15 -0.73 -9.21
CA GLY A 19 3.40 0.01 -9.08
C GLY A 19 3.64 0.52 -7.66
N LEU A 20 2.62 1.11 -7.03
CA LEU A 20 2.69 1.54 -5.63
C LEU A 20 2.94 0.37 -4.67
N ALA A 21 2.38 -0.80 -4.94
CA ALA A 21 2.67 -2.00 -4.16
C ALA A 21 4.17 -2.33 -4.20
N LEU A 22 4.78 -2.32 -5.40
CA LEU A 22 6.21 -2.57 -5.55
C LEU A 22 7.06 -1.51 -4.86
N VAL A 23 6.69 -0.23 -4.98
CA VAL A 23 7.37 0.88 -4.28
C VAL A 23 7.30 0.67 -2.77
N GLY A 24 6.14 0.31 -2.22
CA GLY A 24 5.99 -0.02 -0.81
C GLY A 24 6.86 -1.20 -0.40
N LEU A 25 6.81 -2.31 -1.14
CA LEU A 25 7.56 -3.53 -0.85
C LEU A 25 9.07 -3.28 -0.78
N PHE A 26 9.65 -2.63 -1.78
CA PHE A 26 11.08 -2.37 -1.81
C PHE A 26 11.48 -1.19 -0.91
N GLY A 27 10.65 -0.15 -0.86
CA GLY A 27 10.90 1.04 -0.06
C GLY A 27 10.91 0.76 1.45
N THR A 28 10.04 -0.11 1.96
CA THR A 28 10.04 -0.47 3.39
C THR A 28 10.76 -1.79 3.66
N GLY A 29 10.72 -2.75 2.73
CA GLY A 29 11.26 -4.08 2.94
C GLY A 29 12.78 -4.09 3.14
N VAL A 30 13.53 -3.25 2.43
CA VAL A 30 14.99 -3.19 2.56
C VAL A 30 15.44 -2.78 3.97
N GLN A 31 14.67 -1.94 4.66
CA GLN A 31 14.98 -1.47 6.02
C GLN A 31 14.84 -2.58 7.07
N VAL A 32 13.84 -3.43 6.88
CA VAL A 32 13.53 -4.52 7.82
C VAL A 32 14.61 -5.60 7.78
N LEU A 33 15.32 -5.76 6.67
CA LEU A 33 16.39 -6.76 6.53
C LEU A 33 17.56 -6.55 7.51
N GLY A 34 17.88 -5.30 7.87
CA GLY A 34 18.98 -4.99 8.79
C GLY A 34 18.77 -5.47 10.23
N TYR A 35 17.56 -5.88 10.60
CA TYR A 35 17.25 -6.35 11.95
C TYR A 35 17.51 -7.84 12.16
N PHE A 36 17.68 -8.64 11.09
CA PHE A 36 17.65 -10.10 11.18
C PHE A 36 18.94 -10.78 11.68
N ASP A 37 20.01 -10.02 11.92
CA ASP A 37 21.33 -10.58 12.30
C ASP A 37 21.33 -11.31 13.65
N ALA A 38 20.44 -10.92 14.56
CA ALA A 38 20.34 -11.48 15.92
C ALA A 38 19.25 -12.57 16.08
N GLY A 39 18.54 -12.93 15.02
CA GLY A 39 17.41 -13.89 15.06
C GLY A 39 16.03 -13.23 15.23
N PHE A 40 14.96 -13.97 14.91
CA PHE A 40 13.61 -13.42 14.70
C PHE A 40 13.01 -12.65 15.90
N ILE A 41 13.18 -13.17 17.12
CA ILE A 41 12.59 -12.56 18.32
C ILE A 41 13.28 -11.23 18.64
N ASP A 42 14.62 -11.23 18.66
CA ASP A 42 15.41 -10.04 18.97
C ASP A 42 15.29 -8.98 17.87
N ALA A 43 15.26 -9.42 16.60
CA ALA A 43 14.96 -8.56 15.45
C ALA A 43 13.62 -7.83 15.62
N ASN A 44 12.56 -8.57 15.96
CA ASN A 44 11.23 -8.00 16.16
C ASN A 44 11.21 -7.02 17.35
N LEU A 45 11.87 -7.37 18.46
CA LEU A 45 11.94 -6.49 19.63
C LEU A 45 12.71 -5.19 19.33
N ALA A 46 13.85 -5.28 18.64
CA ALA A 46 14.64 -4.13 18.24
C ALA A 46 13.86 -3.22 17.27
N PHE A 47 13.23 -3.79 16.25
CA PHE A 47 12.39 -3.04 15.31
C PHE A 47 11.29 -2.22 16.01
N TRP A 48 10.55 -2.84 16.94
CA TRP A 48 9.49 -2.14 17.65
C TRP A 48 10.02 -1.07 18.61
N LYS A 49 11.21 -1.26 19.19
CA LYS A 49 11.85 -0.21 20.01
C LYS A 49 12.21 1.02 19.17
N ASP A 50 12.80 0.81 18.00
CA ASP A 50 13.24 1.91 17.13
C ASP A 50 12.07 2.68 16.53
N THR A 51 10.98 1.98 16.17
CA THR A 51 9.79 2.64 15.61
C THR A 51 9.13 3.61 16.60
N VAL A 52 9.34 3.47 17.91
CA VAL A 52 8.84 4.39 18.95
C VAL A 52 9.95 5.16 19.69
N ALA A 53 11.17 5.20 19.15
CA ALA A 53 12.33 5.81 19.82
C ALA A 53 12.22 7.32 20.02
N THR A 54 11.44 8.02 19.19
CA THR A 54 11.24 9.47 19.26
C THR A 54 9.76 9.83 19.23
N PRO A 55 9.36 11.04 19.69
CA PRO A 55 7.98 11.49 19.54
C PRO A 55 7.51 11.50 18.08
N ALA A 56 8.40 11.84 17.13
CA ALA A 56 8.09 11.86 15.71
C ALA A 56 7.87 10.44 15.15
N SER A 57 8.73 9.48 15.47
CA SER A 57 8.56 8.09 15.03
C SER A 57 7.33 7.45 15.66
N THR A 58 7.08 7.71 16.95
CA THR A 58 5.87 7.26 17.66
C THR A 58 4.60 7.80 17.01
N PHE A 59 4.58 9.08 16.62
CA PHE A 59 3.47 9.68 15.88
C PHE A 59 3.17 8.90 14.60
N ILE A 60 4.20 8.62 13.78
CA ILE A 60 4.04 7.86 12.53
C ILE A 60 3.53 6.44 12.78
N VAL A 61 4.01 5.76 13.83
CA VAL A 61 3.54 4.42 14.21
C VAL A 61 2.05 4.44 14.57
N VAL A 62 1.62 5.38 15.42
CA VAL A 62 0.20 5.47 15.80
C VAL A 62 -0.65 5.83 14.59
N ASP A 63 -0.22 6.80 13.78
CA ASP A 63 -0.91 7.25 12.57
C ASP A 63 -1.13 6.08 11.59
N ILE A 64 -0.08 5.33 11.26
CA ILE A 64 -0.18 4.22 10.30
C ILE A 64 -1.00 3.05 10.84
N LEU A 65 -0.95 2.75 12.14
CA LEU A 65 -1.73 1.66 12.74
C LEU A 65 -3.23 2.00 12.80
N VAL A 66 -3.58 3.24 13.10
CA VAL A 66 -4.98 3.70 13.08
C VAL A 66 -5.51 3.71 11.64
N LEU A 67 -4.73 4.23 10.69
CA LEU A 67 -5.06 4.18 9.27
C LEU A 67 -5.24 2.73 8.79
N ALA A 68 -4.34 1.82 9.19
CA ALA A 68 -4.42 0.41 8.86
C ALA A 68 -5.71 -0.24 9.37
N ALA A 69 -6.11 0.04 10.61
CA ALA A 69 -7.36 -0.47 11.17
C ALA A 69 -8.58 0.00 10.36
N ALA A 70 -8.65 1.29 10.00
CA ALA A 70 -9.72 1.83 9.17
C ALA A 70 -9.73 1.17 7.77
N VAL A 71 -8.55 1.01 7.16
CA VAL A 71 -8.36 0.31 5.89
C VAL A 71 -8.85 -1.13 5.96
N PHE A 72 -8.56 -1.87 7.03
CA PHE A 72 -9.02 -3.25 7.19
C PHE A 72 -10.53 -3.34 7.29
N VAL A 73 -11.16 -2.48 8.11
CA VAL A 73 -12.63 -2.43 8.21
C VAL A 73 -13.26 -2.24 6.83
N TRP A 74 -12.77 -1.27 6.07
CA TRP A 74 -13.23 -1.02 4.70
C TRP A 74 -12.95 -2.20 3.76
N MET A 75 -11.73 -2.74 3.78
CA MET A 75 -11.29 -3.84 2.91
C MET A 75 -12.13 -5.11 3.12
N PHE A 76 -12.38 -5.51 4.36
CA PHE A 76 -13.23 -6.67 4.65
C PHE A 76 -14.68 -6.43 4.19
N GLY A 77 -15.21 -5.21 4.38
CA GLY A 77 -16.53 -4.83 3.86
C GLY A 77 -16.60 -4.91 2.34
N GLU A 78 -15.59 -4.37 1.66
CA GLU A 78 -15.51 -4.34 0.21
C GLU A 78 -15.32 -5.73 -0.40
N CYS A 79 -14.56 -6.60 0.27
CA CYS A 79 -14.46 -8.01 -0.13
C CYS A 79 -15.81 -8.71 -0.09
N ARG A 80 -16.62 -8.47 0.95
CA ARG A 80 -17.99 -9.04 1.04
C ARG A 80 -18.90 -8.44 -0.04
N ARG A 81 -18.84 -7.12 -0.26
CA ARG A 81 -19.64 -6.42 -1.29
C ARG A 81 -19.37 -6.96 -2.69
N LEU A 82 -18.08 -7.17 -3.00
CA LEU A 82 -17.65 -7.64 -4.32
C LEU A 82 -17.54 -9.17 -4.39
N GLY A 83 -17.81 -9.92 -3.33
CA GLY A 83 -17.65 -11.37 -3.30
C GLY A 83 -16.22 -11.82 -3.58
N LEU A 84 -15.22 -11.04 -3.14
CA LEU A 84 -13.80 -11.39 -3.25
C LEU A 84 -13.42 -12.36 -2.13
N SER A 85 -13.00 -13.57 -2.49
CA SER A 85 -12.30 -14.47 -1.59
C SER A 85 -10.83 -14.05 -1.50
N GLY A 86 -10.29 -13.88 -0.28
CA GLY A 86 -8.88 -13.52 -0.08
C GLY A 86 -8.62 -12.33 0.84
N ALA A 87 -9.63 -11.72 1.48
CA ALA A 87 -9.44 -10.62 2.44
C ALA A 87 -8.38 -10.93 3.51
N TRP A 88 -8.40 -12.17 4.02
CA TRP A 88 -7.41 -12.65 5.00
C TRP A 88 -5.99 -12.72 4.45
N ALA A 89 -5.80 -13.05 3.17
CA ALA A 89 -4.46 -13.04 2.57
C ALA A 89 -3.87 -11.63 2.55
N TYR A 90 -4.68 -10.61 2.20
CA TYR A 90 -4.25 -9.21 2.26
C TYR A 90 -4.00 -8.73 3.68
N PHE A 91 -4.83 -9.15 4.63
CA PHE A 91 -4.61 -8.84 6.05
C PHE A 91 -3.28 -9.43 6.54
N LEU A 92 -3.05 -10.74 6.32
CA LEU A 92 -1.81 -11.39 6.74
C LEU A 92 -0.59 -10.81 6.01
N ALA A 93 -0.69 -10.53 4.71
CA ALA A 93 0.37 -9.82 3.99
C ALA A 93 0.65 -8.43 4.57
N SER A 94 -0.38 -7.71 5.03
CA SER A 94 -0.19 -6.40 5.67
C SER A 94 0.56 -6.51 7.00
N VAL A 95 0.30 -7.57 7.77
CA VAL A 95 0.93 -7.82 9.07
C VAL A 95 2.37 -8.34 8.91
N PHE A 96 2.63 -9.23 7.96
CA PHE A 96 3.93 -9.90 7.82
C PHE A 96 4.88 -9.27 6.81
N ILE A 97 4.36 -8.58 5.80
CA ILE A 97 5.16 -7.95 4.73
C ILE A 97 5.09 -6.43 4.86
N GLY A 98 3.89 -5.90 5.06
CA GLY A 98 3.65 -4.47 5.25
C GLY A 98 2.40 -3.99 4.54
N ILE A 99 1.65 -3.11 5.21
CA ILE A 99 0.41 -2.56 4.65
C ILE A 99 0.65 -1.70 3.39
N SER A 100 1.82 -1.06 3.30
CA SER A 100 2.27 -0.27 2.13
C SER A 100 2.39 -1.10 0.85
N PHE A 101 2.55 -2.42 0.95
CA PHE A 101 2.53 -3.35 -0.18
C PHE A 101 1.14 -3.99 -0.36
N ALA A 102 0.60 -4.56 0.71
CA ALA A 102 -0.58 -5.41 0.63
C ALA A 102 -1.85 -4.61 0.27
N PHE A 103 -2.00 -3.38 0.77
CA PHE A 103 -3.17 -2.56 0.50
C PHE A 103 -3.23 -2.08 -0.96
N PRO A 104 -2.16 -1.52 -1.57
CA PRO A 104 -2.19 -1.20 -3.00
C PRO A 104 -2.43 -2.44 -3.87
N LEU A 105 -1.87 -3.60 -3.51
CA LEU A 105 -2.14 -4.85 -4.23
C LEU A 105 -3.64 -5.25 -4.15
N PHE A 106 -4.27 -5.08 -2.98
CA PHE A 106 -5.71 -5.25 -2.82
C PHE A 106 -6.48 -4.28 -3.73
N LEU A 107 -6.10 -3.00 -3.78
CA LEU A 107 -6.74 -2.00 -4.63
C LEU A 107 -6.63 -2.35 -6.13
N ALA A 108 -5.49 -2.89 -6.57
CA ALA A 108 -5.34 -3.39 -7.94
C ALA A 108 -6.33 -4.53 -8.25
N HIS A 109 -6.42 -5.53 -7.36
CA HIS A 109 -7.37 -6.64 -7.52
C HIS A 109 -8.83 -6.18 -7.48
N ARG A 110 -9.16 -5.25 -6.57
CA ARG A 110 -10.47 -4.60 -6.50
C ARG A 110 -10.80 -3.90 -7.82
N GLN A 111 -9.88 -3.09 -8.35
CA GLN A 111 -10.09 -2.33 -9.59
C GLN A 111 -10.29 -3.25 -10.79
N ARG A 112 -9.53 -4.34 -10.87
CA ARG A 112 -9.71 -5.39 -11.88
C ARG A 112 -11.10 -6.01 -11.81
N THR A 113 -11.58 -6.30 -10.60
CA THR A 113 -12.92 -6.89 -10.38
C THR A 113 -14.03 -5.95 -10.82
N LEU A 114 -13.95 -4.68 -10.43
CA LEU A 114 -14.91 -3.66 -10.85
C LEU A 114 -14.96 -3.53 -12.37
N ARG A 115 -13.78 -3.49 -13.03
CA ARG A 115 -13.70 -3.45 -14.49
C ARG A 115 -14.35 -4.67 -15.15
N LEU A 116 -14.07 -5.88 -14.64
CA LEU A 116 -14.64 -7.12 -15.20
C LEU A 116 -16.17 -7.19 -15.02
N ARG A 117 -16.71 -6.53 -14.01
CA ARG A 117 -18.16 -6.46 -13.75
C ARG A 117 -18.83 -5.26 -14.40
N SER A 118 -18.09 -4.44 -15.16
CA SER A 118 -18.55 -3.17 -15.72
C SER A 118 -19.16 -2.22 -14.66
N GLU A 119 -18.79 -2.40 -13.39
CA GLU A 119 -19.16 -1.47 -12.33
C GLU A 119 -18.28 -0.24 -12.45
N ARG A 120 -18.90 0.92 -12.71
CA ARG A 120 -18.19 2.20 -12.71
C ARG A 120 -17.81 2.55 -11.27
N GLY A 121 -16.58 2.22 -10.87
CA GLY A 121 -15.95 2.86 -9.72
C GLY A 121 -15.62 4.32 -10.06
N GLY A 122 -15.75 5.22 -9.09
CA GLY A 122 -15.25 6.59 -9.24
C GLY A 122 -13.74 6.56 -9.51
N LEU A 123 -13.32 7.08 -10.66
CA LEU A 123 -11.91 7.29 -10.99
C LEU A 123 -11.53 8.72 -10.58
N PRO A 124 -10.25 8.98 -10.24
CA PRO A 124 -9.76 10.33 -10.04
C PRO A 124 -10.09 11.20 -11.27
N ALA A 125 -10.62 12.40 -11.03
CA ALA A 125 -11.04 13.32 -12.08
C ALA A 125 -10.42 14.70 -11.87
N GLY A 126 -10.04 15.36 -12.98
CA GLY A 126 -9.53 16.73 -12.94
C GLY A 126 -8.35 16.91 -11.98
N ALA A 127 -8.52 17.76 -10.97
CA ALA A 127 -7.47 18.14 -10.01
C ALA A 127 -7.01 16.98 -9.10
N ASP A 128 -7.79 15.90 -8.96
CA ASP A 128 -7.41 14.72 -8.18
C ASP A 128 -6.07 14.13 -8.65
N TRP A 129 -5.79 14.23 -9.95
CA TRP A 129 -4.53 13.76 -10.54
C TRP A 129 -3.31 14.53 -10.08
N ILE A 130 -3.46 15.82 -9.75
CA ILE A 130 -2.36 16.64 -9.24
C ILE A 130 -2.01 16.16 -7.83
N ALA A 131 -3.01 16.01 -6.96
CA ALA A 131 -2.81 15.48 -5.62
C ALA A 131 -2.19 14.08 -5.64
N LEU A 132 -2.66 13.21 -6.53
CA LEU A 132 -2.14 11.86 -6.69
C LEU A 132 -0.69 11.87 -7.21
N ALA A 133 -0.37 12.71 -8.19
CA ALA A 133 1.00 12.84 -8.70
C ALA A 133 1.96 13.30 -7.59
N LEU A 134 1.57 14.29 -6.79
CA LEU A 134 2.37 14.74 -5.64
C LEU A 134 2.59 13.62 -4.62
N ALA A 135 1.55 12.85 -4.29
CA ALA A 135 1.66 11.73 -3.37
C ALA A 135 2.58 10.61 -3.91
N VAL A 136 2.47 10.29 -5.21
CA VAL A 136 3.34 9.29 -5.87
C VAL A 136 4.80 9.77 -5.86
N ILE A 137 5.06 11.03 -6.19
CA ILE A 137 6.41 11.60 -6.16
C ILE A 137 6.98 11.55 -4.74
N ALA A 138 6.20 11.95 -3.74
CA ALA A 138 6.63 11.88 -2.34
C ALA A 138 6.97 10.44 -1.92
N ALA A 139 6.14 9.46 -2.29
CA ALA A 139 6.38 8.05 -2.01
C ALA A 139 7.67 7.53 -2.70
N LEU A 140 7.90 7.93 -3.95
CA LEU A 140 9.11 7.55 -4.70
C LEU A 140 10.37 8.18 -4.08
N VAL A 141 10.31 9.46 -3.69
CA VAL A 141 11.41 10.15 -3.00
C VAL A 141 11.72 9.47 -1.68
N ALA A 142 10.70 9.16 -0.87
CA ALA A 142 10.87 8.46 0.40
C ALA A 142 11.46 7.05 0.20
N ALA A 143 10.98 6.30 -0.80
CA ALA A 143 11.52 4.99 -1.13
C ALA A 143 12.98 5.07 -1.60
N ALA A 144 13.32 6.05 -2.44
CA ALA A 144 14.69 6.27 -2.89
C ALA A 144 15.63 6.64 -1.73
N TYR A 145 15.18 7.52 -0.83
CA TYR A 145 15.92 7.84 0.39
C TYR A 145 16.16 6.60 1.24
N SER A 146 15.11 5.79 1.46
CA SER A 146 15.20 4.53 2.19
C SER A 146 16.27 3.60 1.58
N LEU A 147 16.26 3.40 0.26
CA LEU A 147 17.25 2.54 -0.39
C LEU A 147 18.70 3.01 -0.19
N GLY A 148 18.93 4.31 -0.10
CA GLY A 148 20.24 4.90 0.17
C GLY A 148 20.61 4.97 1.66
N HIS A 149 19.65 4.77 2.56
CA HIS A 149 19.82 4.90 4.00
C HIS A 149 19.65 3.53 4.68
N GLN A 150 20.61 2.64 4.49
CA GLN A 150 20.61 1.35 5.17
C GLN A 150 21.12 1.50 6.60
N PRO A 151 20.48 0.85 7.60
CA PRO A 151 21.03 0.79 8.94
C PRO A 151 22.38 0.06 8.87
N GLY A 152 23.42 0.70 9.41
CA GLY A 152 24.78 0.15 9.52
C GLY A 152 24.98 -0.67 10.78
#